data_AF-A0A965VSF1-F1
#
_entry.id   AF-A0A965VSF1-F1
#
_cell.length_a   1.000
_cell.length_b   1.000
_cell.length_c   1.000
_cell.angle_alpha   90.00
_cell.angle_beta   90.00
_cell.angle_gamma   90.00
#
_symmetry.space_group_name_H-M   'P 1'
#
loop_
_entity.id
_entity.type
_entity.pdbx_description
1 polymer ?
#
loop_
_entity_poly.entity_id
_entity_poly.type
_entity_poly.pdbx_seq_one_letter_code
_entity_poly.pdbx_strand_id
1 'polypeptide(L)'
;MTSDIASELEKCQVLLEELQSKTQQKHLSLWSELNPELKTWNEMALGYLNSFDLVEKYRNAKEGSPEAFLYSNSLESCVEFAGKYSMEIKKQELTELTVLIFLFGLIFGFARWTIRKKKKSILSMLALFFLLSAAQGLADDQPTLRIYTYDALTGKNSFGEFLSKKFSEKYRAKVQFISFGTAGEAVNQVILEGSKTKADLLMGLDEVLFRKVEKRSLFYELDPALSAGLEPDLKRSTTRTFIPFDYGFLSFVYDDTRTAFPRRVSLKTFPEALSPQHKVVVQDPRTSSLGIEFLIWTFEKLKDGGKQFWAALSPHILTVSPGWSGAYELFLRKQADFVISYTTSPAYHRIREKKESIKPLIFEEGHFRQVEGISVLKTSNQKELASKFIQYVVGEEAQSQLPTFQWIYPARKGIVLPSEFQDIPRPKQIAIDWEEVSLKKDQWIKDWALTLSQEPK
;
A
#
# COMPACT_ATOMS: atom_id res chain seq x y z
N MET A 1 -8.35 -19.70 30.11
CA MET A 1 -8.41 -18.79 28.95
C MET A 1 -8.40 -19.51 27.61
N THR A 2 -7.56 -20.53 27.39
CA THR A 2 -7.50 -21.25 26.10
C THR A 2 -8.80 -21.99 25.72
N SER A 3 -9.57 -22.50 26.69
CA SER A 3 -10.88 -23.14 26.43
C SER A 3 -11.94 -22.18 25.92
N ASP A 4 -11.93 -20.92 26.38
CA ASP A 4 -12.92 -19.91 26.01
C ASP A 4 -12.66 -19.39 24.59
N ILE A 5 -11.39 -19.15 24.25
CA ILE A 5 -10.98 -18.70 22.90
C ILE A 5 -11.36 -19.74 21.84
N ALA A 6 -11.14 -21.03 22.14
CA ALA A 6 -11.49 -22.11 21.23
C ALA A 6 -13.01 -22.18 20.97
N SER A 7 -13.82 -22.01 22.02
CA SER A 7 -15.29 -21.98 21.87
C SER A 7 -15.76 -20.75 21.07
N GLU A 8 -15.11 -19.60 21.21
CA GLU A 8 -15.49 -18.38 20.48
C GLU A 8 -15.05 -18.42 19.01
N LEU A 9 -13.91 -19.07 18.71
CA LEU A 9 -13.45 -19.23 17.33
C LEU A 9 -14.38 -20.16 16.55
N GLU A 10 -14.82 -21.25 17.19
CA GLU A 10 -15.82 -22.16 16.63
C GLU A 10 -17.17 -21.47 16.38
N LYS A 11 -17.63 -20.62 17.31
CA LYS A 11 -18.83 -19.79 17.09
C LYS A 11 -18.67 -18.83 15.91
N CYS A 12 -17.48 -18.26 15.74
CA CYS A 12 -17.20 -17.37 14.61
C CYS A 12 -17.19 -18.11 13.28
N GLN A 13 -16.62 -19.32 13.24
CA GLN A 13 -16.68 -20.19 12.06
C GLN A 13 -18.12 -20.47 11.65
N VAL A 14 -18.96 -20.93 12.59
CA VAL A 14 -20.38 -21.21 12.34
C VAL A 14 -21.09 -19.97 11.80
N LEU A 15 -20.84 -18.79 12.37
CA LEU A 15 -21.41 -17.54 11.88
C LEU A 15 -21.00 -17.23 10.44
N LEU A 16 -19.73 -17.46 10.08
CA LEU A 16 -19.26 -17.24 8.71
C LEU A 16 -19.88 -18.22 7.71
N GLU A 17 -20.03 -19.50 8.08
CA GLU A 17 -20.73 -20.50 7.27
C GLU A 17 -22.20 -20.12 7.04
N GLU A 18 -22.88 -19.61 8.08
CA GLU A 18 -24.26 -19.10 7.97
C GLU A 18 -24.37 -17.89 7.03
N LEU A 19 -23.47 -16.92 7.16
CA LEU A 19 -23.45 -15.73 6.30
C LEU A 19 -23.14 -16.11 4.84
N GLN A 20 -22.20 -17.02 4.62
CA GLN A 20 -21.87 -17.54 3.30
C GLN A 20 -23.09 -18.25 2.68
N SER A 21 -23.75 -19.13 3.43
CA SER A 21 -24.96 -19.83 3.01
C SER A 21 -26.08 -18.87 2.62
N LYS A 22 -26.27 -17.77 3.37
CA LYS A 22 -27.23 -16.71 3.01
C LYS A 22 -26.92 -16.10 1.66
N THR A 23 -25.66 -15.77 1.38
CA THR A 23 -25.29 -15.17 0.08
C THR A 23 -25.41 -16.12 -1.11
N GLN A 24 -25.38 -17.44 -0.86
CA GLN A 24 -25.59 -18.46 -1.88
C GLN A 24 -27.07 -18.74 -2.19
N GLN A 25 -28.01 -18.17 -1.43
CA GLN A 25 -29.43 -18.28 -1.75
C GLN A 25 -29.72 -17.66 -3.12
N LYS A 26 -30.70 -18.23 -3.83
CA LYS A 26 -30.94 -17.95 -5.27
C LYS A 26 -31.12 -16.47 -5.63
N HIS A 27 -31.60 -15.63 -4.72
CA HIS A 27 -31.79 -14.19 -4.97
C HIS A 27 -30.49 -13.40 -4.73
N LEU A 28 -29.81 -13.65 -3.60
CA LEU A 28 -28.53 -12.99 -3.25
C LEU A 28 -27.35 -13.47 -4.11
N SER A 29 -27.38 -14.69 -4.63
CA SER A 29 -26.30 -15.23 -5.49
C SER A 29 -26.18 -14.47 -6.81
N LEU A 30 -27.31 -14.25 -7.50
CA LEU A 30 -27.39 -13.39 -8.68
C LEU A 30 -26.93 -11.96 -8.39
N TRP A 31 -27.30 -11.42 -7.23
CA TRP A 31 -26.85 -10.10 -6.79
C TRP A 31 -25.36 -10.06 -6.46
N SER A 32 -24.80 -11.12 -5.89
CA SER A 32 -23.38 -11.23 -5.57
C SER A 32 -22.51 -11.28 -6.83
N GLU A 33 -22.99 -11.86 -7.93
CA GLU A 33 -22.28 -11.84 -9.20
C GLU A 33 -22.24 -10.44 -9.83
N LEU A 34 -23.29 -9.64 -9.60
CA LEU A 34 -23.44 -8.28 -10.14
C LEU A 34 -22.90 -7.20 -9.20
N ASN A 35 -22.65 -7.52 -7.93
CA ASN A 35 -22.16 -6.60 -6.90
C ASN A 35 -20.71 -6.94 -6.51
N PRO A 36 -19.70 -6.18 -6.98
CA PRO A 36 -18.30 -6.42 -6.67
C PRO A 36 -17.96 -6.35 -5.18
N GLU A 37 -18.69 -5.54 -4.40
CA GLU A 37 -18.49 -5.41 -2.95
C GLU A 37 -18.87 -6.72 -2.26
N LEU A 38 -20.09 -7.21 -2.49
CA LEU A 38 -20.58 -8.48 -1.91
C LEU A 38 -19.75 -9.69 -2.37
N LYS A 39 -19.30 -9.69 -3.63
CA LYS A 39 -18.39 -10.71 -4.16
C LYS A 39 -17.07 -10.76 -3.38
N THR A 40 -16.48 -9.59 -3.13
CA THR A 40 -15.22 -9.50 -2.36
C THR A 40 -15.41 -10.01 -0.94
N TRP A 41 -16.54 -9.66 -0.29
CA TRP A 41 -16.88 -10.21 1.04
C TRP A 41 -17.01 -11.73 1.04
N ASN A 42 -17.66 -12.32 0.02
CA ASN A 42 -17.79 -13.77 -0.11
C ASN A 42 -16.44 -14.47 -0.30
N GLU A 43 -15.56 -13.90 -1.13
CA GLU A 43 -14.20 -14.42 -1.37
C GLU A 43 -13.34 -14.34 -0.11
N MET A 44 -13.43 -13.24 0.66
CA MET A 44 -12.74 -13.11 1.94
C MET A 44 -13.29 -14.10 2.98
N ALA A 45 -14.60 -14.28 3.06
CA ALA A 45 -15.22 -15.25 3.98
C ALA A 45 -14.76 -16.69 3.68
N LEU A 46 -14.68 -17.07 2.40
CA LEU A 46 -14.09 -18.33 1.96
C LEU A 46 -12.62 -18.47 2.37
N GLY A 47 -11.84 -17.39 2.26
CA GLY A 47 -10.45 -17.35 2.72
C GLY A 47 -10.32 -17.63 4.23
N TYR A 48 -11.17 -16.99 5.04
CA TYR A 48 -11.24 -17.27 6.47
C TYR A 48 -11.62 -18.72 6.75
N LEU A 49 -12.71 -19.22 6.14
CA LEU A 49 -13.19 -20.60 6.30
C LEU A 49 -12.11 -21.63 5.98
N ASN A 50 -11.38 -21.45 4.87
CA ASN A 50 -10.27 -22.33 4.48
C ASN A 50 -9.06 -22.26 5.42
N SER A 51 -8.94 -21.20 6.22
CA SER A 51 -7.83 -20.99 7.15
C SER A 51 -8.10 -21.56 8.55
N PHE A 52 -9.35 -21.87 8.91
CA PHE A 52 -9.66 -22.38 10.26
C PHE A 52 -8.91 -23.66 10.57
N ASP A 53 -8.86 -24.64 9.66
CA ASP A 53 -8.10 -25.88 9.86
C ASP A 53 -6.61 -25.64 10.20
N LEU A 54 -6.03 -24.58 9.62
CA LEU A 54 -4.64 -24.17 9.84
C LEU A 54 -4.45 -23.41 11.15
N VAL A 55 -5.47 -22.73 11.66
CA VAL A 55 -5.44 -22.02 12.94
C VAL A 55 -5.72 -23.00 14.07
N GLU A 56 -6.59 -23.99 13.83
CA GLU A 56 -7.09 -24.94 14.80
C GLU A 56 -6.02 -25.87 15.38
N LYS A 57 -4.97 -26.17 14.61
CA LYS A 57 -3.79 -26.90 15.13
C LYS A 57 -3.10 -26.20 16.31
N TYR A 58 -3.35 -24.91 16.53
CA TYR A 58 -2.79 -24.14 17.64
C TYR A 58 -3.74 -24.01 18.84
N ARG A 59 -4.91 -24.69 18.84
CA ARG A 59 -5.91 -24.66 19.94
C ARG A 59 -5.31 -24.95 21.32
N ASN A 60 -4.30 -25.82 21.38
CA ASN A 60 -3.61 -26.22 22.61
C ASN A 60 -2.23 -25.56 22.78
N ALA A 61 -1.94 -24.48 22.03
CA ALA A 61 -0.67 -23.77 22.14
C ALA A 61 -0.45 -23.26 23.58
N LYS A 62 0.81 -23.31 24.02
CA LYS A 62 1.18 -22.86 25.36
C LYS A 62 0.88 -21.37 25.51
N GLU A 63 0.26 -20.98 26.62
CA GLU A 63 -0.06 -19.58 26.89
C GLU A 63 1.20 -18.70 26.84
N GLY A 64 1.12 -17.57 26.15
CA GLY A 64 2.25 -16.67 25.90
C GLY A 64 3.19 -17.08 24.75
N SER A 65 2.93 -18.19 24.05
CA SER A 65 3.67 -18.57 22.84
C SER A 65 3.25 -17.75 21.61
N PRO A 66 4.11 -17.60 20.59
CA PRO A 66 3.74 -17.02 19.30
C PRO A 66 2.50 -17.69 18.68
N GLU A 67 2.36 -19.00 18.84
CA GLU A 67 1.22 -19.77 18.33
C GLU A 67 -0.09 -19.43 19.05
N ALA A 68 -0.04 -19.23 20.38
CA ALA A 68 -1.20 -18.77 21.15
C ALA A 68 -1.62 -17.34 20.76
N PHE A 69 -0.65 -16.48 20.43
CA PHE A 69 -0.91 -15.13 19.90
C PHE A 69 -1.56 -15.18 18.52
N LEU A 70 -1.06 -16.03 17.61
CA LEU A 70 -1.66 -16.25 16.29
C LEU A 70 -3.11 -16.75 16.41
N TYR A 71 -3.37 -17.67 17.33
CA TYR A 71 -4.72 -18.19 17.60
C TYR A 71 -5.67 -17.08 18.09
N SER A 72 -5.24 -16.27 19.05
CA SER A 72 -6.03 -15.15 19.59
C SER A 72 -6.31 -14.06 18.54
N ASN A 73 -5.32 -13.69 17.73
CA ASN A 73 -5.52 -12.69 16.67
C ASN A 73 -6.45 -13.19 15.57
N SER A 74 -6.41 -14.49 15.27
CA SER A 74 -7.32 -15.11 14.30
C SER A 74 -8.77 -15.02 14.77
N LEU A 75 -9.03 -15.21 16.08
CA LEU A 75 -10.34 -15.00 16.68
C LEU A 75 -10.80 -13.55 16.54
N GLU A 76 -9.98 -12.59 16.96
CA GLU A 76 -10.34 -11.16 16.90
C GLU A 76 -10.62 -10.71 15.46
N SER A 77 -9.77 -11.12 14.52
CA SER A 77 -9.92 -10.85 13.09
C SER A 77 -11.21 -11.48 12.54
N CYS A 78 -11.51 -12.71 12.93
CA CYS A 78 -12.74 -13.39 12.52
C CYS A 78 -13.98 -12.66 13.03
N VAL A 79 -14.04 -12.31 14.32
CA VAL A 79 -15.20 -11.66 14.93
C VAL A 79 -15.44 -10.28 14.30
N GLU A 80 -14.39 -9.49 14.10
CA GLU A 80 -14.50 -8.20 13.43
C GLU A 80 -15.00 -8.35 11.99
N PHE A 81 -14.43 -9.31 11.25
CA PHE A 81 -14.82 -9.59 9.88
C PHE A 81 -16.28 -10.05 9.77
N ALA A 82 -16.69 -11.05 10.57
CA ALA A 82 -18.05 -11.58 10.56
C ALA A 82 -19.09 -10.51 10.91
N GLY A 83 -18.77 -9.61 11.85
CA GLY A 83 -19.60 -8.45 12.19
C GLY A 83 -19.81 -7.51 11.00
N LYS A 84 -18.73 -7.15 10.29
CA LYS A 84 -18.81 -6.30 9.08
C LYS A 84 -19.53 -6.98 7.93
N TYR A 85 -19.27 -8.27 7.70
CA TYR A 85 -19.91 -9.03 6.65
C TYR A 85 -21.43 -9.14 6.86
N SER A 86 -21.86 -9.38 8.10
CA SER A 86 -23.29 -9.39 8.47
C SER A 86 -23.97 -8.04 8.23
N MET A 87 -23.30 -6.91 8.53
CA MET A 87 -23.83 -5.58 8.22
C MET A 87 -23.95 -5.34 6.72
N GLU A 88 -22.97 -5.80 5.94
CA GLU A 88 -23.02 -5.63 4.48
C GLU A 88 -24.15 -6.44 3.86
N ILE A 89 -24.37 -7.70 4.28
CA ILE A 89 -25.51 -8.50 3.84
C ILE A 89 -26.84 -7.78 4.12
N LYS A 90 -27.02 -7.24 5.34
CA LYS A 90 -28.23 -6.46 5.68
C LYS A 90 -28.41 -5.21 4.83
N LYS A 91 -27.32 -4.50 4.52
CA LYS A 91 -27.33 -3.32 3.64
C LYS A 91 -27.78 -3.71 2.22
N GLN A 92 -27.36 -4.86 1.72
CA GLN A 92 -27.78 -5.36 0.41
C GLN A 92 -29.27 -5.78 0.39
N GLU A 93 -29.77 -6.46 1.43
CA GLU A 93 -31.19 -6.79 1.57
C GLU A 93 -32.09 -5.53 1.55
N LEU A 94 -31.68 -4.45 2.22
CA LEU A 94 -32.38 -3.15 2.21
C LEU A 94 -32.34 -2.48 0.82
N THR A 95 -31.23 -2.65 0.11
CA THR A 95 -31.04 -2.09 -1.25
C THR A 95 -31.92 -2.83 -2.25
N GLU A 96 -32.02 -4.16 -2.16
CA GLU A 96 -32.95 -4.95 -2.97
C GLU A 96 -34.41 -4.51 -2.77
N LEU A 97 -34.82 -4.33 -1.51
CA LEU A 97 -36.19 -3.93 -1.17
C LEU A 97 -36.54 -2.56 -1.77
N THR A 98 -35.62 -1.61 -1.70
CA THR A 98 -35.81 -0.26 -2.25
C THR A 98 -35.86 -0.26 -3.78
N VAL A 99 -35.01 -1.06 -4.45
CA VAL A 99 -35.04 -1.24 -5.91
C VAL A 99 -36.35 -1.89 -6.36
N LEU A 100 -36.84 -2.92 -5.65
CA LEU A 100 -38.12 -3.57 -5.92
C LEU A 100 -39.29 -2.59 -5.77
N ILE A 101 -39.33 -1.79 -4.69
CA ILE A 101 -40.36 -0.76 -4.47
C ILE A 101 -40.33 0.27 -5.61
N PHE A 102 -39.15 0.68 -6.06
CA PHE A 102 -38.99 1.64 -7.15
C PHE A 102 -39.47 1.08 -8.50
N LEU A 103 -39.11 -0.18 -8.81
CA LEU A 103 -39.56 -0.88 -10.01
C LEU A 103 -41.09 -1.07 -10.01
N PHE A 104 -41.68 -1.46 -8.88
CA PHE A 104 -43.14 -1.55 -8.73
C PHE A 104 -43.82 -0.19 -8.92
N GLY A 105 -43.24 0.89 -8.37
CA GLY A 105 -43.72 2.26 -8.57
C GLY A 105 -43.69 2.70 -10.03
N LEU A 106 -42.61 2.37 -10.76
CA LEU A 106 -42.48 2.64 -12.19
C LEU A 106 -43.50 1.85 -13.01
N ILE A 107 -43.69 0.55 -12.73
CA ILE A 107 -44.67 -0.30 -13.42
C ILE A 107 -46.10 0.19 -13.18
N PHE A 108 -46.47 0.54 -11.95
CA PHE A 108 -47.79 1.08 -11.64
C PHE A 108 -48.01 2.47 -12.25
N GLY A 109 -47.01 3.35 -12.20
CA GLY A 109 -47.06 4.66 -12.84
C GLY A 109 -47.24 4.56 -14.35
N PHE A 110 -46.55 3.61 -14.98
CA PHE A 110 -46.61 3.37 -16.42
C PHE A 110 -47.94 2.72 -16.85
N ALA A 111 -48.43 1.73 -16.10
CA ALA A 111 -49.75 1.12 -16.32
C ALA A 111 -50.87 2.17 -16.27
N ARG A 112 -50.81 3.08 -15.29
CA ARG A 112 -51.77 4.18 -15.11
C ARG A 112 -51.69 5.22 -16.23
N TRP A 113 -50.51 5.42 -16.82
CA TRP A 113 -50.30 6.28 -17.99
C TRP A 113 -50.82 5.63 -19.30
N THR A 114 -50.59 4.33 -19.49
CA THR A 114 -51.04 3.59 -20.69
C THR A 114 -52.57 3.46 -20.80
N ILE A 115 -53.28 3.39 -19.67
CA ILE A 115 -54.75 3.33 -19.65
C ILE A 115 -55.39 4.65 -20.14
N ARG A 116 -54.65 5.78 -20.10
CA ARG A 116 -55.15 7.12 -20.47
C ARG A 116 -55.00 7.50 -21.94
N LYS A 117 -54.21 6.81 -22.76
CA LYS A 117 -54.00 7.19 -24.18
C LYS A 117 -54.23 6.01 -25.13
N LYS A 118 -55.48 5.84 -25.58
CA LYS A 118 -55.85 4.87 -26.63
C LYS A 118 -55.30 5.31 -28.00
N LYS A 119 -54.63 4.35 -28.67
CA LYS A 119 -54.39 4.21 -30.13
C LYS A 119 -53.17 4.84 -30.84
N LYS A 120 -52.15 5.39 -30.16
CA LYS A 120 -50.84 5.69 -30.81
C LYS A 120 -49.61 5.04 -30.15
N SER A 121 -49.83 4.11 -29.22
CA SER A 121 -48.82 3.70 -28.24
C SER A 121 -47.79 2.67 -28.70
N ILE A 122 -48.04 1.91 -29.77
CA ILE A 122 -47.19 0.74 -30.10
C ILE A 122 -45.90 1.16 -30.82
N LEU A 123 -45.97 2.12 -31.75
CA LEU A 123 -44.79 2.65 -32.43
C LEU A 123 -43.88 3.46 -31.49
N SER A 124 -44.47 4.21 -30.56
CA SER A 124 -43.72 4.93 -29.51
C SER A 124 -43.12 3.97 -28.47
N MET A 125 -43.77 2.84 -28.18
CA MET A 125 -43.19 1.79 -27.31
C MET A 125 -41.98 1.13 -27.95
N LEU A 126 -42.03 0.80 -29.24
CA LEU A 126 -40.89 0.22 -29.96
C LEU A 126 -39.72 1.19 -30.08
N ALA A 127 -39.97 2.48 -30.35
CA ALA A 127 -38.92 3.49 -30.40
C ALA A 127 -38.30 3.76 -29.02
N LEU A 128 -39.10 3.78 -27.95
CA LEU A 128 -38.61 3.95 -26.58
C LEU A 128 -37.86 2.70 -26.10
N PHE A 129 -38.29 1.50 -26.49
CA PHE A 129 -37.60 0.25 -26.20
C PHE A 129 -36.27 0.13 -26.97
N PHE A 130 -36.22 0.62 -28.22
CA PHE A 130 -34.97 0.73 -28.99
C PHE A 130 -34.02 1.78 -28.40
N LEU A 131 -34.53 2.92 -27.93
CA LEU A 131 -33.73 3.95 -27.25
C LEU A 131 -33.24 3.50 -25.86
N LEU A 132 -34.04 2.75 -25.09
CA LEU A 132 -33.60 2.15 -23.82
C LEU A 132 -32.62 0.98 -24.04
N SER A 133 -32.79 0.19 -25.09
CA SER A 133 -31.84 -0.89 -25.45
C SER A 133 -30.52 -0.33 -25.97
N ALA A 134 -30.55 0.80 -26.69
CA ALA A 134 -29.35 1.54 -27.08
C ALA A 134 -28.64 2.18 -25.88
N ALA A 135 -29.36 2.55 -24.82
CA ALA A 135 -28.77 3.06 -23.58
C ALA A 135 -28.11 1.95 -22.72
N GLN A 136 -28.61 0.71 -22.76
CA GLN A 136 -27.98 -0.44 -22.08
C GLN A 136 -26.70 -0.92 -22.77
N GLY A 137 -26.53 -0.64 -24.08
CA GLY A 137 -25.28 -0.88 -24.81
C GLY A 137 -24.16 0.14 -24.52
N LEU A 138 -24.47 1.20 -23.77
CA LEU A 138 -23.49 2.16 -23.21
C LEU A 138 -23.22 1.83 -21.73
N ALA A 139 -23.04 0.55 -21.41
CA ALA A 139 -22.25 0.22 -20.23
C ALA A 139 -20.84 0.77 -20.49
N ASP A 140 -20.45 1.75 -19.69
CA ASP A 140 -19.21 2.53 -19.74
C ASP A 140 -17.97 1.62 -19.77
N ASP A 141 -17.58 1.18 -20.98
CA ASP A 141 -16.36 0.43 -21.29
C ASP A 141 -15.14 1.36 -21.21
N GLN A 142 -14.98 2.00 -20.04
CA GLN A 142 -13.84 2.85 -19.79
C GLN A 142 -12.58 1.98 -19.69
N PRO A 143 -11.51 2.36 -20.39
CA PRO A 143 -10.23 1.68 -20.25
C PRO A 143 -9.80 1.71 -18.77
N THR A 144 -9.31 0.57 -18.28
CA THR A 144 -8.95 0.39 -16.87
C THR A 144 -7.45 0.24 -16.73
N LEU A 145 -6.79 1.27 -16.21
CA LEU A 145 -5.37 1.29 -15.93
C LEU A 145 -5.06 0.53 -14.64
N ARG A 146 -4.29 -0.56 -14.69
CA ARG A 146 -3.92 -1.35 -13.51
C ARG A 146 -2.51 -1.01 -13.03
N ILE A 147 -2.40 -0.63 -11.78
CA ILE A 147 -1.16 -0.16 -11.15
C ILE A 147 -0.81 -1.10 -10.01
N TYR A 148 0.32 -1.78 -10.11
CA TYR A 148 0.86 -2.60 -9.01
C TYR A 148 1.70 -1.71 -8.09
N THR A 149 1.47 -1.82 -6.78
CA THR A 149 2.05 -0.92 -5.77
C THR A 149 2.09 -1.55 -4.37
N TYR A 150 2.39 -0.74 -3.34
CA TYR A 150 2.46 -1.10 -1.92
C TYR A 150 1.26 -0.59 -1.12
N ASP A 151 1.06 -1.12 0.09
CA ASP A 151 -0.15 -0.91 0.90
C ASP A 151 -0.48 0.56 1.15
N ALA A 152 0.52 1.37 1.53
CA ALA A 152 0.34 2.77 1.90
C ALA A 152 -0.08 3.70 0.73
N LEU A 153 -0.05 3.22 -0.52
CA LEU A 153 -0.65 3.93 -1.66
C LEU A 153 -2.10 3.52 -1.93
N THR A 154 -2.64 2.54 -1.21
CA THR A 154 -3.97 1.97 -1.45
C THR A 154 -4.92 2.14 -0.27
N GLY A 155 -6.20 1.83 -0.49
CA GLY A 155 -7.24 1.92 0.53
C GLY A 155 -7.83 3.33 0.69
N LYS A 156 -8.72 3.48 1.67
CA LYS A 156 -9.48 4.71 1.89
C LYS A 156 -8.59 5.84 2.41
N ASN A 157 -8.80 7.04 1.88
CA ASN A 157 -8.03 8.26 2.12
C ASN A 157 -6.54 8.15 1.72
N SER A 158 -6.20 7.21 0.84
CA SER A 158 -4.84 7.06 0.32
C SER A 158 -4.56 8.01 -0.85
N PHE A 159 -3.29 8.19 -1.18
CA PHE A 159 -2.91 8.93 -2.38
C PHE A 159 -3.43 8.25 -3.64
N GLY A 160 -3.39 6.91 -3.71
CA GLY A 160 -3.93 6.16 -4.85
C GLY A 160 -5.43 6.36 -5.03
N GLU A 161 -6.22 6.39 -3.95
CA GLU A 161 -7.66 6.73 -4.06
C GLU A 161 -7.87 8.15 -4.61
N PHE A 162 -7.11 9.13 -4.10
CA PHE A 162 -7.15 10.50 -4.59
C PHE A 162 -6.82 10.57 -6.10
N LEU A 163 -5.71 9.95 -6.50
CA LEU A 163 -5.26 9.89 -7.90
C LEU A 163 -6.29 9.19 -8.78
N SER A 164 -6.80 8.03 -8.35
CA SER A 164 -7.81 7.27 -9.10
C SER A 164 -9.05 8.11 -9.34
N LYS A 165 -9.58 8.75 -8.29
CA LYS A 165 -10.79 9.57 -8.39
C LYS A 165 -10.58 10.75 -9.35
N LYS A 166 -9.54 11.55 -9.13
CA LYS A 166 -9.31 12.76 -9.91
C LYS A 166 -8.91 12.49 -11.36
N PHE A 167 -8.13 11.45 -11.59
CA PHE A 167 -7.80 11.03 -12.93
C PHE A 167 -9.04 10.50 -13.67
N SER A 168 -9.88 9.69 -13.02
CA SER A 168 -11.11 9.17 -13.63
C SER A 168 -12.08 10.29 -13.99
N GLU A 169 -12.26 11.29 -13.11
CA GLU A 169 -13.08 12.49 -13.36
C GLU A 169 -12.62 13.25 -14.63
N LYS A 170 -11.30 13.31 -14.87
CA LYS A 170 -10.70 14.12 -15.95
C LYS A 170 -10.58 13.37 -17.28
N TYR A 171 -10.28 12.08 -17.25
CA TYR A 171 -9.87 11.33 -18.44
C TYR A 171 -10.85 10.23 -18.87
N ARG A 172 -11.99 10.06 -18.15
CA ARG A 172 -12.99 9.00 -18.42
C ARG A 172 -12.32 7.61 -18.55
N ALA A 173 -11.48 7.30 -17.58
CA ALA A 173 -10.76 6.05 -17.49
C ALA A 173 -10.76 5.57 -16.04
N LYS A 174 -10.84 4.26 -15.82
CA LYS A 174 -10.75 3.67 -14.47
C LYS A 174 -9.28 3.50 -14.11
N VAL A 175 -8.93 3.75 -12.85
CA VAL A 175 -7.58 3.49 -12.32
C VAL A 175 -7.71 2.57 -11.13
N GLN A 176 -7.07 1.39 -11.22
CA GLN A 176 -7.09 0.37 -10.19
C GLN A 176 -5.68 0.19 -9.62
N PHE A 177 -5.50 0.59 -8.37
CA PHE A 177 -4.31 0.25 -7.60
C PHE A 177 -4.48 -1.14 -6.98
N ILE A 178 -3.46 -1.98 -7.12
CA ILE A 178 -3.41 -3.34 -6.59
C ILE A 178 -2.17 -3.43 -5.71
N SER A 179 -2.39 -3.59 -4.40
CA SER A 179 -1.29 -3.77 -3.46
C SER A 179 -0.85 -5.23 -3.42
N PHE A 180 0.45 -5.43 -3.25
CA PHE A 180 1.06 -6.72 -2.94
C PHE A 180 1.74 -6.74 -1.57
N GLY A 181 1.34 -5.85 -0.65
CA GLY A 181 2.01 -5.64 0.63
C GLY A 181 3.10 -4.58 0.49
N THR A 182 4.23 -4.96 -0.11
CA THR A 182 5.38 -4.06 -0.35
C THR A 182 5.68 -3.79 -1.82
N ALA A 183 6.49 -2.75 -2.07
CA ALA A 183 7.01 -2.45 -3.40
C ALA A 183 7.86 -3.59 -3.97
N GLY A 184 8.66 -4.26 -3.12
CA GLY A 184 9.46 -5.40 -3.52
C GLY A 184 8.61 -6.61 -3.90
N GLU A 185 7.51 -6.85 -3.20
CA GLU A 185 6.54 -7.91 -3.52
C GLU A 185 5.80 -7.61 -4.82
N ALA A 186 5.36 -6.37 -5.04
CA ALA A 186 4.76 -5.94 -6.31
C ALA A 186 5.71 -6.16 -7.51
N VAL A 187 7.00 -5.83 -7.34
CA VAL A 187 8.05 -6.09 -8.34
C VAL A 187 8.25 -7.58 -8.59
N ASN A 188 8.33 -8.37 -7.51
CA ASN A 188 8.48 -9.82 -7.63
C ASN A 188 7.29 -10.42 -8.38
N GLN A 189 6.08 -9.94 -8.11
CA GLN A 189 4.88 -10.39 -8.81
C GLN A 189 4.97 -10.12 -10.31
N VAL A 190 5.32 -8.90 -10.74
CA VAL A 190 5.48 -8.58 -12.17
C VAL A 190 6.53 -9.47 -12.83
N ILE A 191 7.65 -9.73 -12.13
CA ILE A 191 8.70 -10.62 -12.63
C ILE A 191 8.19 -12.06 -12.79
N LEU A 192 7.41 -12.56 -11.83
CA LEU A 192 6.84 -13.91 -11.83
C LEU A 192 5.77 -14.08 -12.92
N GLU A 193 4.90 -13.08 -13.10
CA GLU A 193 3.86 -13.08 -14.13
C GLU A 193 4.43 -12.94 -15.55
N GLY A 194 5.56 -12.25 -15.70
CA GLY A 194 6.24 -12.05 -16.97
C GLY A 194 5.31 -11.46 -18.04
N SER A 195 5.24 -12.08 -19.21
CA SER A 195 4.40 -11.61 -20.32
C SER A 195 2.90 -11.71 -20.06
N LYS A 196 2.47 -12.41 -19.00
CA LYS A 196 1.06 -12.59 -18.63
C LYS A 196 0.58 -11.55 -17.62
N THR A 197 1.47 -10.67 -17.14
CA THR A 197 1.12 -9.66 -16.15
C THR A 197 -0.05 -8.81 -16.59
N LYS A 198 -0.95 -8.52 -15.65
CA LYS A 198 -2.10 -7.65 -15.89
C LYS A 198 -1.81 -6.20 -15.53
N ALA A 199 -0.67 -5.92 -14.92
CA ALA A 199 -0.23 -4.58 -14.61
C ALA A 199 0.06 -3.78 -15.88
N ASP A 200 -0.36 -2.53 -15.90
CA ASP A 200 0.05 -1.54 -16.88
C ASP A 200 1.25 -0.72 -16.39
N LEU A 201 1.26 -0.40 -15.08
CA LEU A 201 2.33 0.34 -14.41
C LEU A 201 2.78 -0.33 -13.12
N LEU A 202 4.04 -0.08 -12.78
CA LEU A 202 4.54 -0.17 -11.41
C LEU A 202 4.71 1.26 -10.87
N MET A 203 4.11 1.53 -9.71
CA MET A 203 4.22 2.81 -9.00
C MET A 203 4.69 2.57 -7.56
N GLY A 204 5.68 3.34 -7.12
CA GLY A 204 6.37 3.11 -5.85
C GLY A 204 7.66 2.31 -6.00
N LEU A 205 8.29 2.39 -7.17
CA LEU A 205 9.62 1.82 -7.39
C LEU A 205 10.65 2.79 -6.84
N ASP A 206 11.49 2.34 -5.92
CA ASP A 206 12.75 3.03 -5.65
C ASP A 206 13.80 2.71 -6.74
N GLU A 207 14.95 3.40 -6.70
CA GLU A 207 16.04 3.20 -7.66
C GLU A 207 16.62 1.77 -7.63
N VAL A 208 16.60 1.08 -6.49
CA VAL A 208 17.11 -0.29 -6.31
C VAL A 208 16.18 -1.30 -7.02
N LEU A 209 14.89 -1.21 -6.75
CA LEU A 209 13.83 -2.04 -7.30
C LEU A 209 13.66 -1.79 -8.80
N PHE A 210 13.73 -0.53 -9.23
CA PHE A 210 13.73 -0.17 -10.64
C PHE A 210 14.85 -0.88 -11.39
N ARG A 211 16.10 -0.82 -10.91
CA ARG A 211 17.26 -1.50 -11.55
C ARG A 211 17.09 -3.02 -11.62
N LYS A 212 16.43 -3.63 -10.64
CA LYS A 212 16.12 -5.08 -10.64
C LYS A 212 15.23 -5.48 -11.81
N VAL A 213 14.25 -4.63 -12.16
CA VAL A 213 13.31 -4.86 -13.26
C VAL A 213 13.91 -4.41 -14.59
N GLU A 214 14.65 -3.30 -14.62
CA GLU A 214 15.23 -2.75 -15.84
C GLU A 214 16.23 -3.70 -16.50
N LYS A 215 17.01 -4.46 -15.71
CA LYS A 215 17.89 -5.53 -16.22
C LYS A 215 17.16 -6.62 -17.02
N ARG A 216 15.84 -6.71 -16.88
CA ARG A 216 14.96 -7.66 -17.61
C ARG A 216 14.27 -7.00 -18.80
N SER A 217 14.55 -5.71 -19.05
CA SER A 217 14.02 -4.93 -20.17
C SER A 217 12.49 -4.92 -20.26
N LEU A 218 11.80 -4.93 -19.10
CA LEU A 218 10.33 -5.00 -19.01
C LEU A 218 9.64 -3.64 -19.17
N PHE A 219 10.37 -2.53 -19.11
CA PHE A 219 9.79 -1.19 -19.15
C PHE A 219 9.71 -0.57 -20.54
N TYR A 220 8.61 0.12 -20.80
CA TYR A 220 8.37 0.92 -21.99
C TYR A 220 9.06 2.28 -21.88
N GLU A 221 9.60 2.79 -22.99
CA GLU A 221 10.23 4.11 -23.04
C GLU A 221 9.18 5.22 -23.17
N LEU A 222 9.16 6.08 -22.17
CA LEU A 222 8.32 7.26 -22.05
C LEU A 222 8.94 8.48 -22.75
N ASP A 223 8.08 9.47 -22.98
CA ASP A 223 8.48 10.78 -23.47
C ASP A 223 9.28 11.53 -22.36
N PRO A 224 10.52 11.98 -22.64
CA PRO A 224 11.30 12.79 -21.71
C PRO A 224 10.57 14.05 -21.20
N ALA A 225 9.61 14.59 -21.96
CA ALA A 225 8.82 15.76 -21.56
C ALA A 225 8.04 15.56 -20.26
N LEU A 226 7.71 14.32 -19.88
CA LEU A 226 7.07 14.00 -18.60
C LEU A 226 7.91 14.44 -17.40
N SER A 227 9.24 14.56 -17.57
CA SER A 227 10.16 14.95 -16.50
C SER A 227 10.54 16.44 -16.48
N ALA A 228 10.05 17.25 -17.41
CA ALA A 228 10.49 18.63 -17.59
C ALA A 228 10.20 19.55 -16.38
N GLY A 229 9.19 19.20 -15.57
CA GLY A 229 8.77 19.95 -14.40
C GLY A 229 9.38 19.46 -13.08
N LEU A 230 10.23 18.43 -13.10
CA LEU A 230 10.79 17.85 -11.88
C LEU A 230 11.90 18.72 -11.27
N GLU A 231 12.17 18.50 -9.99
CA GLU A 231 13.30 19.09 -9.27
C GLU A 231 14.62 18.76 -9.97
N PRO A 232 15.54 19.75 -10.18
CA PRO A 232 16.81 19.52 -10.87
C PRO A 232 17.65 18.39 -10.27
N ASP A 233 17.57 18.23 -8.94
CA ASP A 233 18.31 17.20 -8.18
C ASP A 233 17.81 15.77 -8.42
N LEU A 234 16.67 15.60 -9.11
CA LEU A 234 16.13 14.30 -9.52
C LEU A 234 16.57 13.90 -10.94
N LYS A 235 17.26 14.77 -11.67
CA LYS A 235 17.70 14.50 -13.05
C LYS A 235 18.59 13.25 -13.16
N ARG A 236 19.40 12.95 -12.13
CA ARG A 236 20.27 11.75 -12.12
C ARG A 236 19.50 10.45 -11.89
N SER A 237 18.34 10.52 -11.25
CA SER A 237 17.47 9.39 -10.97
C SER A 237 16.44 9.18 -12.09
N THR A 238 16.24 10.17 -12.96
CA THR A 238 15.22 10.13 -14.02
C THR A 238 15.77 9.47 -15.29
N THR A 239 14.99 8.56 -15.87
CA THR A 239 15.30 7.92 -17.16
C THR A 239 14.07 7.96 -18.08
N ARG A 240 14.18 7.40 -19.30
CA ARG A 240 13.02 7.20 -20.18
C ARG A 240 12.10 6.07 -19.68
N THR A 241 12.51 5.29 -18.70
CA THR A 241 11.76 4.14 -18.17
C THR A 241 11.35 4.35 -16.70
N PHE A 242 11.80 5.45 -16.07
CA PHE A 242 11.56 5.78 -14.67
C PHE A 242 11.32 7.28 -14.51
N ILE A 243 10.10 7.64 -14.12
CA ILE A 243 9.71 9.02 -13.85
C ILE A 243 9.50 9.19 -12.34
N PRO A 244 10.36 9.96 -11.64
CA PRO A 244 10.17 10.25 -10.22
C PRO A 244 8.86 10.98 -9.94
N PHE A 245 8.18 10.60 -8.86
CA PHE A 245 7.00 11.32 -8.36
C PHE A 245 7.17 11.85 -6.94
N ASP A 246 8.13 11.33 -6.17
CA ASP A 246 8.56 11.90 -4.90
C ASP A 246 10.01 11.56 -4.53
N TYR A 247 10.47 12.09 -3.40
CA TYR A 247 11.74 11.72 -2.78
C TYR A 247 11.75 12.01 -1.27
N GLY A 248 12.61 11.30 -0.53
CA GLY A 248 12.81 11.54 0.90
C GLY A 248 14.16 11.04 1.41
N PHE A 249 14.44 11.29 2.68
CA PHE A 249 15.68 10.88 3.33
C PHE A 249 15.39 9.88 4.42
N LEU A 250 16.00 8.70 4.34
CA LEU A 250 15.85 7.66 5.36
C LEU A 250 16.40 8.15 6.69
N SER A 251 15.71 7.87 7.79
CA SER A 251 16.15 8.21 9.14
C SER A 251 15.45 7.33 10.16
N PHE A 252 16.11 7.07 11.29
CA PHE A 252 15.40 6.56 12.47
C PHE A 252 14.56 7.69 13.07
N VAL A 253 13.29 7.40 13.36
CA VAL A 253 12.42 8.31 14.11
C VAL A 253 12.14 7.77 15.50
N TYR A 254 11.99 8.67 16.46
CA TYR A 254 11.74 8.36 17.86
C TYR A 254 10.81 9.39 18.49
N ASP A 255 10.21 9.05 19.64
CA ASP A 255 9.39 9.95 20.45
C ASP A 255 10.24 10.54 21.59
N ASP A 256 10.57 11.83 21.53
CA ASP A 256 11.46 12.50 22.50
C ASP A 256 10.83 12.69 23.89
N THR A 257 9.53 12.42 24.05
CA THR A 257 8.87 12.37 25.37
C THR A 257 9.07 11.04 26.10
N ARG A 258 9.41 9.98 25.36
CA ARG A 258 9.60 8.63 25.92
C ARG A 258 11.04 8.17 25.85
N THR A 259 11.81 8.64 24.87
CA THR A 259 13.19 8.23 24.62
C THR A 259 14.09 9.45 24.60
N ALA A 260 14.89 9.62 25.66
CA ALA A 260 15.92 10.64 25.68
C ALA A 260 17.11 10.18 24.81
N PHE A 261 17.34 10.87 23.69
CA PHE A 261 18.41 10.53 22.76
C PHE A 261 18.94 11.79 22.06
N PRO A 262 20.25 11.91 21.80
CA PRO A 262 20.80 13.04 21.06
C PRO A 262 20.23 13.08 19.63
N ARG A 263 19.74 14.25 19.20
CA ARG A 263 19.18 14.42 17.83
C ARG A 263 20.21 14.24 16.72
N ARG A 264 21.50 14.37 17.05
CA ARG A 264 22.63 14.16 16.14
C ARG A 264 23.51 13.07 16.71
N VAL A 265 23.88 12.11 15.87
CA VAL A 265 24.69 10.95 16.25
C VAL A 265 25.44 10.46 15.01
N SER A 266 26.60 9.84 15.18
CA SER A 266 27.23 9.11 14.07
C SER A 266 26.45 7.84 13.76
N LEU A 267 26.21 7.56 12.48
CA LEU A 267 25.61 6.31 12.01
C LEU A 267 26.43 5.12 12.47
N LYS A 268 27.77 5.25 12.41
CA LYS A 268 28.69 4.22 12.86
C LYS A 268 28.50 3.88 14.34
N THR A 269 28.30 4.90 15.19
CA THR A 269 28.22 4.73 16.65
C THR A 269 26.78 4.68 17.18
N PHE A 270 25.79 4.67 16.30
CA PHE A 270 24.38 4.66 16.70
C PHE A 270 24.02 3.43 17.54
N PRO A 271 24.39 2.19 17.16
CA PRO A 271 24.11 1.02 17.96
C PRO A 271 24.72 1.09 19.37
N GLU A 272 25.95 1.58 19.50
CA GLU A 272 26.65 1.71 20.79
C GLU A 272 26.07 2.80 21.68
N ALA A 273 25.39 3.79 21.10
CA ALA A 273 24.68 4.83 21.83
C ALA A 273 23.33 4.34 22.39
N LEU A 274 22.84 3.16 22.00
CA LEU A 274 21.59 2.60 22.50
C LEU A 274 21.80 1.99 23.89
N SER A 275 20.90 2.35 24.82
CA SER A 275 20.81 1.66 26.11
C SER A 275 20.25 0.24 25.92
N PRO A 276 20.55 -0.73 26.81
CA PRO A 276 20.06 -2.11 26.68
C PRO A 276 18.53 -2.26 26.54
N GLN A 277 17.78 -1.33 27.12
CA GLN A 277 16.31 -1.29 27.02
C GLN A 277 15.78 -0.72 25.71
N HIS A 278 16.59 0.02 24.95
CA HIS A 278 16.13 0.62 23.69
C HIS A 278 15.81 -0.46 22.67
N LYS A 279 14.61 -0.37 22.09
CA LYS A 279 14.11 -1.27 21.06
C LYS A 279 13.99 -0.57 19.71
N VAL A 280 14.45 -1.26 18.68
CA VAL A 280 14.51 -0.78 17.30
C VAL A 280 13.66 -1.70 16.43
N VAL A 281 12.88 -1.13 15.51
CA VAL A 281 12.21 -1.90 14.46
C VAL A 281 12.78 -1.47 13.10
N VAL A 282 13.12 -2.47 12.30
CA VAL A 282 13.65 -2.30 10.94
C VAL A 282 12.78 -3.09 9.97
N GLN A 283 12.88 -2.78 8.68
CA GLN A 283 12.19 -3.52 7.62
C GLN A 283 13.10 -4.57 6.98
N ASP A 284 12.51 -5.65 6.47
CA ASP A 284 13.22 -6.71 5.77
C ASP A 284 13.72 -6.22 4.39
N PRO A 285 15.04 -6.26 4.11
CA PRO A 285 15.59 -5.81 2.83
C PRO A 285 15.24 -6.70 1.63
N ARG A 286 14.58 -7.84 1.84
CA ARG A 286 14.16 -8.76 0.77
C ARG A 286 12.80 -8.37 0.19
N THR A 287 11.96 -7.72 0.98
CA THR A 287 10.59 -7.34 0.63
C THR A 287 10.39 -5.82 0.63
N SER A 288 10.99 -5.07 1.55
CA SER A 288 10.78 -3.62 1.68
C SER A 288 11.78 -2.79 0.86
N SER A 289 11.28 -1.77 0.14
CA SER A 289 12.09 -0.70 -0.46
C SER A 289 12.98 0.00 0.57
N LEU A 290 12.35 0.46 1.66
CA LEU A 290 13.07 1.12 2.75
C LEU A 290 14.07 0.20 3.45
N GLY A 291 13.73 -1.08 3.60
CA GLY A 291 14.62 -2.09 4.15
C GLY A 291 15.89 -2.28 3.31
N ILE A 292 15.74 -2.42 1.98
CA ILE A 292 16.90 -2.64 1.10
C ILE A 292 17.76 -1.39 1.00
N GLU A 293 17.17 -0.20 0.99
CA GLU A 293 17.90 1.05 0.97
C GLU A 293 18.62 1.32 2.30
N PHE A 294 18.05 0.95 3.44
CA PHE A 294 18.76 1.03 4.72
C PHE A 294 19.95 0.07 4.79
N LEU A 295 19.79 -1.15 4.26
CA LEU A 295 20.90 -2.07 4.10
C LEU A 295 22.01 -1.48 3.21
N ILE A 296 21.65 -0.96 2.03
CA ILE A 296 22.62 -0.33 1.14
C ILE A 296 23.28 0.87 1.81
N TRP A 297 22.53 1.72 2.51
CA TRP A 297 23.04 2.88 3.22
C TRP A 297 24.15 2.49 4.21
N THR A 298 23.88 1.50 5.06
CA THR A 298 24.84 1.06 6.08
C THR A 298 26.10 0.47 5.46
N PHE A 299 25.98 -0.41 4.46
CA PHE A 299 27.13 -1.01 3.79
C PHE A 299 27.92 -0.02 2.93
N GLU A 300 27.26 0.87 2.19
CA GLU A 300 27.94 1.88 1.38
C GLU A 300 28.66 2.90 2.24
N LYS A 301 28.02 3.33 3.33
CA LYS A 301 28.57 4.42 4.13
C LYS A 301 29.63 3.97 5.12
N LEU A 302 29.47 2.77 5.69
CA LEU A 302 30.40 2.21 6.67
C LEU A 302 31.43 1.27 6.03
N LYS A 303 31.25 0.91 4.75
CA LYS A 303 32.11 -0.01 3.99
C LYS A 303 32.33 -1.31 4.78
N ASP A 304 33.58 -1.63 5.11
CA ASP A 304 33.93 -2.85 5.86
C ASP A 304 33.32 -2.90 7.27
N GLY A 305 32.80 -1.77 7.78
CA GLY A 305 32.08 -1.65 9.04
C GLY A 305 30.59 -2.00 9.00
N GLY A 306 30.02 -2.28 7.82
CA GLY A 306 28.58 -2.57 7.67
C GLY A 306 28.12 -3.78 8.46
N LYS A 307 28.89 -4.88 8.48
CA LYS A 307 28.54 -6.09 9.25
C LYS A 307 28.56 -5.84 10.75
N GLN A 308 29.54 -5.08 11.21
CA GLN A 308 29.75 -4.73 12.62
C GLN A 308 28.60 -3.83 13.10
N PHE A 309 28.15 -2.89 12.28
CA PHE A 309 26.96 -2.10 12.57
C PHE A 309 25.73 -2.99 12.79
N TRP A 310 25.46 -3.93 11.88
CA TRP A 310 24.31 -4.82 12.02
C TRP A 310 24.45 -5.78 13.22
N ALA A 311 25.66 -6.27 13.49
CA ALA A 311 25.93 -7.10 14.67
C ALA A 311 25.71 -6.33 15.98
N ALA A 312 26.14 -5.07 16.04
CA ALA A 312 25.94 -4.20 17.19
C ALA A 312 24.47 -3.76 17.34
N LEU A 313 23.73 -3.61 16.24
CA LEU A 313 22.31 -3.25 16.27
C LEU A 313 21.41 -4.44 16.64
N SER A 314 21.80 -5.66 16.27
CA SER A 314 21.00 -6.89 16.42
C SER A 314 20.38 -7.07 17.83
N PRO A 315 21.11 -6.89 18.94
CA PRO A 315 20.53 -7.04 20.30
C PRO A 315 19.41 -6.04 20.61
N HIS A 316 19.34 -4.93 19.89
CA HIS A 316 18.32 -3.89 20.05
C HIS A 316 17.14 -4.08 19.10
N ILE A 317 17.25 -4.94 18.08
CA ILE A 317 16.16 -5.17 17.13
C ILE A 317 15.05 -5.96 17.83
N LEU A 318 13.89 -5.32 17.99
CA LEU A 318 12.69 -5.98 18.50
C LEU A 318 12.16 -6.99 17.49
N THR A 319 12.06 -6.56 16.23
CA THR A 319 11.60 -7.40 15.12
C THR A 319 12.02 -6.79 13.78
N VAL A 320 12.02 -7.64 12.75
CA VAL A 320 12.20 -7.26 11.36
C VAL A 320 10.83 -7.37 10.68
N SER A 321 10.22 -6.22 10.35
CA SER A 321 8.91 -6.20 9.69
C SER A 321 9.05 -6.45 8.18
N PRO A 322 8.10 -7.15 7.53
CA PRO A 322 8.13 -7.29 6.06
C PRO A 322 8.10 -5.95 5.32
N GLY A 323 7.47 -4.91 5.88
CA GLY A 323 7.26 -3.62 5.23
C GLY A 323 7.21 -2.45 6.20
N TRP A 324 7.16 -1.23 5.65
CA TRP A 324 7.15 0.00 6.44
C TRP A 324 5.89 0.12 7.33
N SER A 325 4.71 -0.20 6.80
CA SER A 325 3.45 -0.03 7.53
C SER A 325 3.42 -0.81 8.85
N GLY A 326 3.81 -2.10 8.81
CA GLY A 326 3.88 -2.93 10.02
C GLY A 326 4.96 -2.45 10.99
N ALA A 327 6.12 -2.02 10.49
CA ALA A 327 7.16 -1.44 11.34
C ALA A 327 6.70 -0.16 12.06
N TYR A 328 6.05 0.74 11.33
CA TYR A 328 5.58 2.01 11.86
C TYR A 328 4.42 1.80 12.85
N GLU A 329 3.54 0.83 12.60
CA GLU A 329 2.47 0.48 13.54
C GLU A 329 3.01 0.04 14.91
N LEU A 330 4.07 -0.78 14.95
CA LEU A 330 4.72 -1.17 16.20
C LEU A 330 5.28 0.03 16.96
N PHE A 331 5.84 1.01 16.24
CA PHE A 331 6.31 2.27 16.81
C PHE A 331 5.14 3.10 17.38
N LEU A 332 4.04 3.24 16.65
CA LEU A 332 2.84 3.95 17.11
C LEU A 332 2.21 3.29 18.36
N ARG A 333 2.23 1.96 18.42
CA ARG A 333 1.81 1.17 19.59
C ARG A 333 2.81 1.21 20.75
N LYS A 334 3.89 2.00 20.63
CA LYS A 334 4.94 2.20 21.65
C LYS A 334 5.70 0.91 22.00
N GLN A 335 5.74 -0.07 21.10
CA GLN A 335 6.49 -1.31 21.31
C GLN A 335 7.99 -1.14 21.01
N ALA A 336 8.35 -0.15 20.19
CA ALA A 336 9.73 0.18 19.85
C ALA A 336 10.01 1.67 20.10
N ASP A 337 11.25 1.99 20.47
CA ASP A 337 11.72 3.36 20.71
C ASP A 337 12.15 4.03 19.40
N PHE A 338 12.72 3.26 18.49
CA PHE A 338 13.18 3.73 17.18
C PHE A 338 12.59 2.87 16.06
N VAL A 339 12.28 3.52 14.93
CA VAL A 339 11.91 2.84 13.69
C VAL A 339 12.57 3.49 12.49
N ILE A 340 13.07 2.70 11.53
CA ILE A 340 13.52 3.24 10.24
C ILE A 340 12.31 3.77 9.48
N SER A 341 12.36 5.05 9.15
CA SER A 341 11.35 5.79 8.41
C SER A 341 12.04 6.95 7.66
N TYR A 342 11.42 8.13 7.61
CA TYR A 342 11.93 9.29 6.89
C TYR A 342 12.14 10.49 7.82
N THR A 343 13.02 11.40 7.42
CA THR A 343 13.14 12.70 8.11
C THR A 343 11.84 13.49 8.12
N THR A 344 10.96 13.24 7.14
CA THR A 344 9.66 13.89 6.98
C THR A 344 8.52 13.27 7.79
N SER A 345 8.69 12.08 8.38
CA SER A 345 7.62 11.44 9.18
C SER A 345 7.04 12.31 10.32
N PRO A 346 7.79 13.19 11.00
CA PRO A 346 7.20 14.15 11.95
C PRO A 346 6.08 15.02 11.37
N ALA A 347 6.05 15.28 10.05
CA ALA A 347 5.00 16.07 9.41
C ALA A 347 3.60 15.46 9.65
N TYR A 348 3.48 14.14 9.57
CA TYR A 348 2.23 13.43 9.87
C TYR A 348 1.71 13.78 11.26
N HIS A 349 2.58 13.61 12.27
CA HIS A 349 2.24 13.84 13.67
C HIS A 349 1.89 15.30 13.95
N ARG A 350 2.62 16.25 13.35
CA ARG A 350 2.32 17.68 13.49
C ARG A 350 0.98 18.05 12.85
N ILE A 351 0.67 17.49 11.69
CA ILE A 351 -0.55 17.84 10.94
C ILE A 351 -1.77 17.14 11.51
N ARG A 352 -1.72 15.81 11.66
CA ARG A 352 -2.86 14.96 12.01
C ARG A 352 -3.09 14.85 13.52
N GLU A 353 -2.02 14.78 14.30
CA GLU A 353 -2.10 14.55 15.75
C GLU A 353 -1.80 15.78 16.59
N LYS A 354 -1.37 16.89 15.96
CA LYS A 354 -0.88 18.10 16.64
C LYS A 354 0.23 17.77 17.65
N LYS A 355 1.05 16.78 17.31
CA LYS A 355 2.12 16.24 18.15
C LYS A 355 3.48 16.57 17.58
N GLU A 356 4.32 17.22 18.40
CA GLU A 356 5.67 17.61 17.99
C GLU A 356 6.78 16.66 18.46
N SER A 357 6.48 15.71 19.36
CA SER A 357 7.51 14.91 20.02
C SER A 357 8.20 13.88 19.13
N ILE A 358 7.64 13.58 17.96
CA ILE A 358 8.28 12.68 17.01
C ILE A 358 9.42 13.43 16.31
N LYS A 359 10.64 12.94 16.49
CA LYS A 359 11.86 13.53 15.94
C LYS A 359 12.61 12.53 15.06
N PRO A 360 13.22 12.99 13.95
CA PRO A 360 14.14 12.18 13.18
C PRO A 360 15.56 12.34 13.74
N LEU A 361 16.34 11.27 13.72
CA LEU A 361 17.78 11.33 13.98
C LEU A 361 18.50 11.89 12.76
N ILE A 362 19.54 12.70 13.01
CA ILE A 362 20.39 13.26 11.96
C ILE A 362 21.80 12.70 12.10
N PHE A 363 22.22 11.94 11.08
CA PHE A 363 23.51 11.27 11.05
C PHE A 363 24.59 12.16 10.45
N GLU A 364 25.75 12.19 11.10
CA GLU A 364 26.93 12.99 10.70
C GLU A 364 27.42 12.59 9.30
N GLU A 365 27.30 11.31 9.00
CA GLU A 365 27.67 10.65 7.76
C GLU A 365 26.80 11.08 6.56
N GLY A 366 25.61 11.64 6.82
CA GLY A 366 24.59 11.87 5.81
C GLY A 366 23.62 10.70 5.68
N HIS A 367 22.60 10.91 4.84
CA HIS A 367 21.44 10.04 4.73
C HIS A 367 21.27 9.51 3.30
N PHE A 368 20.72 8.30 3.19
CA PHE A 368 20.26 7.77 1.93
C PHE A 368 19.03 8.56 1.46
N ARG A 369 19.04 9.03 0.20
CA ARG A 369 17.89 9.67 -0.41
C ARG A 369 17.14 8.64 -1.25
N GLN A 370 15.94 8.29 -0.82
CA GLN A 370 15.02 7.50 -1.64
C GLN A 370 14.37 8.42 -2.68
N VAL A 371 14.25 7.93 -3.90
CA VAL A 371 13.48 8.56 -4.98
C VAL A 371 12.50 7.51 -5.48
N GLU A 372 11.20 7.72 -5.30
CA GLU A 372 10.20 6.81 -5.85
C GLU A 372 9.72 7.28 -7.22
N GLY A 373 9.53 6.31 -8.10
CA GLY A 373 9.16 6.54 -9.49
C GLY A 373 8.05 5.63 -9.99
N ILE A 374 7.63 5.95 -11.20
CA ILE A 374 6.61 5.25 -11.96
C ILE A 374 7.23 4.72 -13.25
N SER A 375 6.95 3.47 -13.58
CA SER A 375 7.40 2.82 -14.80
C SER A 375 6.24 2.10 -15.49
N VAL A 376 6.18 2.19 -16.82
CA VAL A 376 5.16 1.52 -17.65
C VAL A 376 5.71 0.20 -18.17
N LEU A 377 4.92 -0.87 -18.13
CA LEU A 377 5.32 -2.17 -18.63
C LEU A 377 5.14 -2.27 -20.15
N LYS A 378 6.10 -2.90 -20.85
CA LYS A 378 6.02 -3.14 -22.31
C LYS A 378 4.78 -3.92 -22.72
N THR A 379 4.32 -4.82 -21.84
CA THR A 379 3.14 -5.67 -22.00
C THR A 379 1.82 -4.90 -21.92
N SER A 380 1.83 -3.67 -21.38
CA SER A 380 0.62 -2.85 -21.28
C SER A 380 0.06 -2.54 -22.67
N ASN A 381 -1.25 -2.72 -22.84
CA ASN A 381 -1.98 -2.25 -24.02
C ASN A 381 -2.51 -0.81 -23.85
N GLN A 382 -2.15 -0.13 -22.76
CA GLN A 382 -2.66 1.17 -22.36
C GLN A 382 -1.54 2.21 -22.20
N LYS A 383 -0.52 2.18 -23.05
CA LYS A 383 0.69 3.02 -22.93
C LYS A 383 0.39 4.52 -22.99
N GLU A 384 -0.54 4.92 -23.84
CA GLU A 384 -0.98 6.31 -23.99
C GLU A 384 -1.73 6.78 -22.74
N LEU A 385 -2.61 5.93 -22.19
CA LEU A 385 -3.32 6.23 -20.96
C LEU A 385 -2.37 6.26 -19.75
N ALA A 386 -1.41 5.33 -19.69
CA ALA A 386 -0.36 5.29 -18.69
C ALA A 386 0.50 6.56 -18.70
N SER A 387 0.85 7.05 -19.90
CA SER A 387 1.61 8.30 -20.05
C SER A 387 0.80 9.52 -19.60
N LYS A 388 -0.50 9.59 -19.90
CA LYS A 388 -1.41 10.62 -19.35
C LYS A 388 -1.51 10.53 -17.83
N PHE A 389 -1.56 9.33 -17.27
CA PHE A 389 -1.57 9.11 -15.83
C PHE A 389 -0.29 9.64 -15.18
N ILE A 390 0.88 9.27 -15.71
CA ILE A 390 2.16 9.79 -15.21
C ILE A 390 2.20 11.31 -15.31
N GLN A 391 1.78 11.89 -16.44
CA GLN A 391 1.70 13.35 -16.61
C GLN A 391 0.82 14.01 -15.54
N TYR A 392 -0.29 13.37 -15.15
CA TYR A 392 -1.14 13.85 -14.08
C TYR A 392 -0.46 13.74 -12.72
N VAL A 393 0.18 12.62 -12.41
CA VAL A 393 0.86 12.38 -11.12
C VAL A 393 2.00 13.36 -10.87
N VAL A 394 2.78 13.71 -11.89
CA VAL A 394 3.86 14.73 -11.80
C VAL A 394 3.37 16.16 -12.04
N GLY A 395 2.06 16.31 -12.26
CA GLY A 395 1.37 17.59 -12.41
C GLY A 395 1.17 18.30 -11.07
N GLU A 396 0.92 19.61 -11.13
CA GLU A 396 0.81 20.47 -9.95
C GLU A 396 -0.30 20.05 -8.98
N GLU A 397 -1.46 19.65 -9.50
CA GLU A 397 -2.61 19.24 -8.69
C GLU A 397 -2.27 18.04 -7.80
N ALA A 398 -1.74 16.96 -8.37
CA ALA A 398 -1.36 15.77 -7.62
C ALA A 398 -0.18 16.05 -6.67
N GLN A 399 0.85 16.74 -7.16
CA GLN A 399 2.05 17.03 -6.39
C GLN A 399 1.81 17.99 -5.22
N SER A 400 0.80 18.86 -5.29
CA SER A 400 0.41 19.73 -4.18
C SER A 400 -0.26 18.96 -3.03
N GLN A 401 -0.91 17.84 -3.32
CA GLN A 401 -1.57 17.02 -2.31
C GLN A 401 -0.61 15.99 -1.68
N LEU A 402 0.36 15.51 -2.46
CA LEU A 402 1.31 14.48 -2.09
C LEU A 402 1.96 14.65 -0.69
N PRO A 403 2.43 15.83 -0.26
CA PRO A 403 3.04 16.00 1.07
C PRO A 403 2.13 15.62 2.25
N THR A 404 0.81 15.66 2.07
CA THR A 404 -0.18 15.37 3.14
C THR A 404 -0.88 14.02 2.98
N PHE A 405 -0.56 13.28 1.90
CA PHE A 405 -0.97 11.90 1.69
C PHE A 405 0.17 10.90 1.91
N GLN A 406 1.39 11.23 1.48
CA GLN A 406 2.57 10.34 1.58
C GLN A 406 3.63 10.85 2.58
N TRP A 407 3.48 12.05 3.12
CA TRP A 407 4.40 12.60 4.15
C TRP A 407 5.85 12.66 3.68
N ILE A 408 6.03 13.02 2.41
CA ILE A 408 7.29 12.95 1.68
C ILE A 408 7.43 14.21 0.79
N TYR A 409 8.60 14.46 0.20
CA TYR A 409 8.78 15.64 -0.65
C TYR A 409 8.26 15.39 -2.08
N PRO A 410 7.57 16.35 -2.70
CA PRO A 410 7.10 16.23 -4.07
C PRO A 410 8.27 16.30 -5.05
N ALA A 411 8.22 15.50 -6.12
CA ALA A 411 9.23 15.54 -7.17
C ALA A 411 9.11 16.77 -8.09
N ARG A 412 7.94 17.41 -8.14
CA ARG A 412 7.72 18.61 -8.96
C ARG A 412 8.29 19.85 -8.29
N LYS A 413 9.00 20.67 -9.07
CA LYS A 413 9.53 21.95 -8.60
C LYS A 413 8.43 22.97 -8.32
N GLY A 414 8.65 23.79 -7.30
CA GLY A 414 7.78 24.93 -6.99
C GLY A 414 6.51 24.59 -6.21
N ILE A 415 6.37 23.36 -5.72
CA ILE A 415 5.29 23.02 -4.79
C ILE A 415 5.55 23.66 -3.42
N VAL A 416 4.57 24.41 -2.93
CA VAL A 416 4.60 24.99 -1.59
C VAL A 416 4.28 23.90 -0.58
N LEU A 417 5.23 23.62 0.31
CA LEU A 417 5.03 22.65 1.39
C LEU A 417 4.19 23.24 2.53
N PRO A 418 3.39 22.43 3.24
CA PRO A 418 2.74 22.85 4.47
C PRO A 418 3.75 23.38 5.50
N SER A 419 3.32 24.31 6.36
CA SER A 419 4.17 24.93 7.38
C SER A 419 4.88 23.93 8.29
N GLU A 420 4.25 22.79 8.55
CA GLU A 420 4.73 21.71 9.41
C GLU A 420 5.99 21.02 8.85
N PHE A 421 6.34 21.27 7.58
CA PHE A 421 7.59 20.83 6.95
C PHE A 421 8.76 21.81 7.13
N GLN A 422 8.54 23.06 7.54
CA GLN A 422 9.58 24.11 7.53
C GLN A 422 10.82 23.75 8.37
N ASP A 423 10.62 23.14 9.55
CA ASP A 423 11.70 22.76 10.46
C ASP A 423 12.13 21.29 10.32
N ILE A 424 11.71 20.61 9.25
CA ILE A 424 12.16 19.25 8.98
C ILE A 424 13.59 19.32 8.42
N PRO A 425 14.59 18.70 9.09
CA PRO A 425 15.95 18.76 8.61
C PRO A 425 16.08 18.11 7.22
N ARG A 426 16.81 18.81 6.34
CA ARG A 426 17.27 18.26 5.06
C ARG A 426 18.73 17.84 5.22
N PRO A 427 19.01 16.57 5.54
CA PRO A 427 20.37 16.12 5.77
C PRO A 427 21.18 16.10 4.48
N LYS A 428 22.51 16.05 4.62
CA LYS A 428 23.41 15.78 3.51
C LYS A 428 23.07 14.41 2.92
N GLN A 429 22.83 14.35 1.61
CA GLN A 429 22.69 13.10 0.88
C GLN A 429 24.04 12.37 0.77
N ILE A 430 24.06 11.06 0.97
CA ILE A 430 25.23 10.24 0.63
C ILE A 430 25.26 9.92 -0.87
N ALA A 431 26.46 9.85 -1.44
CA ALA A 431 26.63 9.30 -2.78
C ALA A 431 26.53 7.78 -2.72
N ILE A 432 25.82 7.19 -3.69
CA ILE A 432 25.67 5.74 -3.84
C ILE A 432 26.44 5.31 -5.07
N ASP A 433 27.35 4.34 -4.91
CA ASP A 433 27.98 3.65 -6.02
C ASP A 433 27.04 2.55 -6.52
N TRP A 434 26.23 2.87 -7.53
CA TRP A 434 25.26 1.94 -8.09
C TRP A 434 25.91 0.71 -8.78
N GLU A 435 27.18 0.80 -9.19
CA GLU A 435 27.91 -0.33 -9.74
C GLU A 435 28.31 -1.29 -8.62
N GLU A 436 28.85 -0.77 -7.52
CA GLU A 436 29.16 -1.54 -6.32
C GLU A 436 27.89 -2.21 -5.74
N VAL A 437 26.79 -1.46 -5.60
CA VAL A 437 25.50 -1.99 -5.16
C VAL A 437 25.06 -3.14 -6.07
N SER A 438 25.14 -2.98 -7.39
CA SER A 438 24.76 -4.02 -8.34
C SER A 438 25.57 -5.31 -8.17
N LEU A 439 26.84 -5.22 -7.79
CA LEU A 439 27.73 -6.36 -7.60
C LEU A 439 27.60 -7.01 -6.20
N LYS A 440 27.41 -6.20 -5.16
CA LYS A 440 27.53 -6.66 -3.76
C LYS A 440 26.21 -6.81 -3.02
N LYS A 441 25.11 -6.21 -3.47
CA LYS A 441 23.82 -6.19 -2.75
C LYS A 441 23.37 -7.57 -2.30
N ASP A 442 23.44 -8.58 -3.17
CA ASP A 442 22.97 -9.94 -2.82
C ASP A 442 23.86 -10.59 -1.75
N GLN A 443 25.15 -10.26 -1.71
CA GLN A 443 26.04 -10.68 -0.62
C GLN A 443 25.73 -9.92 0.67
N TRP A 444 25.46 -8.62 0.60
CA TRP A 444 25.06 -7.83 1.78
C TRP A 444 23.77 -8.34 2.42
N ILE A 445 22.78 -8.75 1.62
CA ILE A 445 21.54 -9.38 2.13
C ILE A 445 21.86 -10.68 2.88
N LYS A 446 22.75 -11.52 2.32
CA LYS A 446 23.17 -12.77 2.97
C LYS A 446 23.92 -12.50 4.28
N ASP A 447 24.85 -11.56 4.26
CA ASP A 447 25.64 -11.17 5.42
C ASP A 447 24.75 -10.61 6.54
N TRP A 448 23.78 -9.77 6.19
CA TRP A 448 22.76 -9.26 7.10
C TRP A 448 21.92 -10.40 7.71
N ALA A 449 21.39 -11.30 6.88
CA ALA A 449 20.57 -12.41 7.36
C ALA A 449 21.35 -13.33 8.30
N LEU A 450 22.60 -13.65 7.97
CA LEU A 450 23.50 -14.44 8.81
C LEU A 450 23.80 -13.74 10.14
N THR A 451 23.96 -12.41 10.12
CA THR A 451 24.24 -11.61 11.32
C THR A 451 23.04 -11.59 12.28
N LEU A 452 21.81 -11.50 11.75
CA LEU A 452 20.60 -11.49 12.58
C LEU A 452 20.16 -12.89 13.04
N SER A 453 20.60 -13.96 12.38
CA SER A 453 20.30 -15.34 12.80
C SER A 453 21.21 -15.87 13.90
N GLN A 454 22.29 -15.17 14.23
CA GLN A 454 23.19 -15.57 15.31
C GLN A 454 22.54 -15.23 16.65
N GLU A 455 22.41 -16.21 17.54
CA GLU A 455 21.96 -15.94 18.91
C GLU A 455 22.92 -14.94 19.58
N PRO A 456 22.40 -13.93 20.30
CA PRO A 456 23.25 -13.04 21.06
C PRO A 456 24.08 -13.85 22.06
N LYS A 457 25.41 -13.74 21.95
CA LYS A 457 26.37 -14.41 22.84
C LYS A 457 26.30 -13.90 24.27
#